data_AF-A0A9C8ZUB5-F1
#
_entry.id   AF-A0A9C8ZUB5-F1
#
_cell.length_a   1.000
_cell.length_b   1.000
_cell.length_c   1.000
_cell.angle_alpha   90.00
_cell.angle_beta   90.00
_cell.angle_gamma   90.00
#
_symmetry.space_group_name_H-M   'P 1'
#
loop_
_entity.id
_entity.type
_entity.pdbx_description
1 polymer ?
#
loop_
_entity_poly.entity_id
_entity_poly.type
_entity_poly.pdbx_seq_one_letter_code
_entity_poly.pdbx_strand_id
1 'polypeptide(L)'
;MKIKESEALAIAKQLIMDEYKESNFSINDKEYKIRLDKGGFGQTFFGLENYWSVTFILKSTELDVGIFDSEYIVIFVDAESGEPNWFPAM
;
A
#
# COMPACT_ATOMS: atom_id res chain seq x y z
N MET A 1 -19.26 -6.70 0.13
CA MET A 1 -19.62 -5.26 0.07
C MET A 1 -18.64 -4.59 -0.88
N LYS A 2 -19.01 -4.15 -2.08
CA LYS A 2 -18.01 -3.67 -3.07
C LYS A 2 -17.50 -2.27 -2.74
N ILE A 3 -16.38 -2.17 -2.02
CA ILE A 3 -15.76 -0.88 -1.67
C ILE A 3 -15.24 -0.15 -2.92
N LYS A 4 -15.34 1.17 -2.92
CA LYS A 4 -14.87 2.01 -4.04
C LYS A 4 -13.37 2.26 -3.94
N GLU A 5 -12.77 2.66 -5.05
CA GLU A 5 -11.35 3.03 -5.14
C GLU A 5 -10.94 4.05 -4.06
N SER A 6 -11.76 5.07 -3.82
CA SER A 6 -11.49 6.10 -2.79
C SER A 6 -11.49 5.55 -1.38
N GLU A 7 -12.33 4.55 -1.09
CA GLU A 7 -12.41 3.89 0.21
C GLU A 7 -11.19 2.99 0.42
N ALA A 8 -10.84 2.20 -0.61
CA ALA A 8 -9.64 1.36 -0.59
C ALA A 8 -8.36 2.18 -0.40
N LEU A 9 -8.26 3.33 -1.07
CA LEU A 9 -7.14 4.26 -0.90
C LEU A 9 -7.07 4.81 0.54
N ALA A 10 -8.22 5.18 1.12
CA ALA A 10 -8.25 5.70 2.48
C ALA A 10 -7.80 4.64 3.51
N ILE A 11 -8.27 3.40 3.36
CA ILE A 11 -7.88 2.26 4.19
C ILE A 11 -6.37 2.00 4.06
N ALA A 12 -5.87 1.91 2.82
CA ALA A 12 -4.46 1.66 2.55
C ALA A 12 -3.57 2.78 3.12
N LYS A 13 -3.97 4.05 2.96
CA LYS A 13 -3.26 5.22 3.47
C LYS A 13 -3.20 5.21 5.00
N GLN A 14 -4.31 4.88 5.66
CA GLN A 14 -4.36 4.82 7.11
C GLN A 14 -3.42 3.75 7.65
N LEU A 15 -3.46 2.54 7.07
CA LEU A 15 -2.59 1.45 7.49
C LEU A 15 -1.11 1.82 7.39
N ILE A 16 -0.68 2.37 6.26
CA ILE A 16 0.73 2.73 6.07
C ILE A 16 1.17 3.88 6.98
N MET A 17 0.30 4.85 7.23
CA MET A 17 0.61 5.96 8.13
C MET A 17 0.76 5.49 9.58
N ASP A 18 -0.03 4.50 10.00
CA ASP A 18 0.09 3.91 11.34
C ASP A 18 1.35 3.04 11.47
N GLU A 19 1.65 2.20 10.47
CA GLU A 19 2.83 1.33 10.46
C GLU A 19 4.16 2.11 10.38
N TYR A 20 4.22 3.19 9.60
CA TYR A 20 5.43 3.99 9.41
C TYR A 20 5.47 5.24 10.30
N LYS A 21 4.56 5.36 11.27
CA LYS A 21 4.46 6.52 12.16
C LYS A 21 5.76 6.82 12.90
N GLU A 22 6.48 5.77 13.30
CA GLU A 22 7.75 5.85 14.03
C GLU A 22 8.97 5.61 13.13
N SER A 23 8.76 5.47 11.82
CA SER A 23 9.80 5.16 10.86
C SER A 23 10.42 6.43 10.26
N ASN A 24 11.65 6.31 9.77
CA ASN A 24 12.35 7.38 9.04
C ASN A 24 11.85 7.53 7.58
N PHE A 25 10.73 6.91 7.23
CA PHE A 25 10.15 7.01 5.90
C PHE A 25 8.85 7.80 5.92
N SER A 26 8.73 8.72 4.97
CA SER A 26 7.50 9.46 4.70
C SER A 26 6.83 8.93 3.44
N ILE A 27 5.51 8.77 3.50
CA ILE A 27 4.73 8.40 2.32
C ILE A 27 4.51 9.65 1.47
N ASN A 28 4.78 9.54 0.17
CA ASN A 28 4.40 10.59 -0.76
C ASN A 28 2.91 10.49 -1.08
N ASP A 29 2.09 11.29 -0.41
CA ASP A 29 0.63 11.24 -0.55
C ASP A 29 0.11 11.69 -1.92
N LYS A 30 0.96 12.33 -2.73
CA LYS A 30 0.63 12.84 -4.06
C LYS A 30 0.97 11.87 -5.18
N GLU A 31 1.78 10.85 -4.89
CA GLU A 31 2.24 9.88 -5.88
C GLU A 31 1.89 8.46 -5.40
N TYR A 32 0.76 7.95 -5.88
CA TYR A 32 0.33 6.58 -5.66
C TYR A 32 -0.23 5.98 -6.96
N LYS A 33 -0.24 4.65 -7.04
CA LYS A 33 -0.96 3.91 -8.07
C LYS A 33 -1.98 3.03 -7.39
N ILE A 34 -3.22 3.06 -7.87
CA ILE A 34 -4.28 2.17 -7.41
C ILE A 34 -4.88 1.45 -8.62
N ARG A 35 -5.14 0.15 -8.48
CA ARG A 35 -5.82 -0.65 -9.49
C ARG A 35 -6.65 -1.74 -8.85
N LEU A 36 -7.76 -2.09 -9.50
CA LEU A 36 -8.55 -3.26 -9.14
C LEU A 36 -7.97 -4.47 -9.86
N ASP A 37 -7.43 -5.41 -9.10
CA ASP A 37 -6.92 -6.68 -9.60
C ASP A 37 -7.91 -7.81 -9.28
N LYS A 38 -7.87 -8.85 -10.13
CA LYS A 38 -8.63 -10.09 -9.95
C LYS A 38 -7.68 -11.27 -10.07
N GLY A 39 -7.59 -12.06 -9.01
CA GLY A 39 -6.60 -13.13 -8.93
C GLY A 39 -5.16 -12.63 -8.86
N GLY A 40 -4.19 -13.54 -9.02
CA GLY A 40 -2.76 -13.19 -9.08
C GLY A 40 -2.07 -13.18 -7.71
N PHE A 41 -1.18 -12.22 -7.47
CA PHE A 41 -0.35 -12.19 -6.27
C PHE A 41 -1.18 -12.07 -4.99
N GLY A 42 -2.16 -11.16 -4.95
CA GLY A 42 -3.04 -11.01 -3.79
C GLY A 42 -3.88 -12.25 -3.51
N GLN A 43 -4.30 -12.96 -4.55
CA GLN A 43 -4.99 -14.25 -4.40
C GLN A 43 -4.06 -15.34 -3.87
N THR A 44 -2.84 -15.42 -4.39
CA THR A 44 -1.88 -16.48 -4.06
C THR A 44 -1.42 -16.36 -2.61
N PHE A 45 -1.16 -15.15 -2.14
CA PHE A 45 -0.59 -14.91 -0.81
C PHE A 45 -1.63 -14.62 0.27
N PHE A 46 -2.76 -14.00 -0.09
CA PHE A 46 -3.77 -13.56 0.87
C PHE A 46 -5.17 -14.14 0.60
N GLY A 47 -5.34 -15.01 -0.39
CA GLY A 47 -6.64 -15.60 -0.73
C GLY A 47 -7.65 -14.62 -1.35
N LEU A 48 -7.20 -13.41 -1.74
CA LEU A 48 -8.06 -12.36 -2.25
C LEU A 48 -8.48 -12.59 -3.70
N GLU A 49 -9.77 -12.87 -3.96
CA GLU A 49 -10.27 -13.05 -5.33
C GLU A 49 -10.40 -11.73 -6.10
N ASN A 50 -10.88 -10.68 -5.43
CA ASN A 50 -10.99 -9.32 -5.97
C ASN A 50 -10.41 -8.34 -4.94
N TYR A 51 -9.42 -7.55 -5.34
CA TYR A 51 -8.77 -6.63 -4.40
C TYR A 51 -8.24 -5.38 -5.10
N TRP A 52 -8.17 -4.29 -4.34
CA TRP A 52 -7.49 -3.07 -4.74
C TRP A 52 -6.01 -3.19 -4.37
N SER A 53 -5.14 -3.12 -5.36
CA SER A 53 -3.69 -2.99 -5.16
C SER A 53 -3.33 -1.52 -5.13
N VAL A 54 -2.80 -1.06 -4.00
CA VAL A 54 -2.38 0.34 -3.78
C VAL A 54 -0.87 0.36 -3.58
N THR A 55 -0.15 1.00 -4.50
CA THR A 55 1.30 1.18 -4.44
C THR A 55 1.63 2.60 -4.04
N PHE A 56 2.34 2.76 -2.93
CA PHE A 56 2.87 4.04 -2.46
C PHE A 56 4.38 4.11 -2.69
N ILE A 57 4.86 5.33 -2.91
CA ILE A 57 6.29 5.65 -2.94
C ILE A 57 6.69 6.13 -1.55
N LEU A 58 7.64 5.45 -0.93
CA LEU A 58 8.27 5.87 0.32
C LEU A 58 9.46 6.77 -0.01
N LYS A 59 9.62 7.83 0.77
CA LYS A 59 10.78 8.73 0.73
C LYS A 59 11.45 8.71 2.09
N SER A 60 12.74 8.38 2.11
CA SER A 60 13.55 8.55 3.32
C SER A 60 13.53 10.01 3.76
N THR A 61 13.31 10.24 5.04
CA THR A 61 13.39 11.57 5.67
C THR A 61 14.79 11.89 6.17
N GLU A 62 15.71 10.91 6.15
CA GLU A 62 17.11 11.14 6.46
C GLU A 62 17.81 11.80 5.27
N LEU A 63 18.48 12.91 5.58
CA LEU A 63 19.26 13.75 4.67
C LEU A 63 20.61 13.07 4.34
N ASP A 64 20.59 11.77 4.04
CA ASP A 64 21.82 11.03 3.77
C ASP A 64 22.14 11.05 2.27
N VAL A 65 23.33 11.54 1.99
CA VAL A 65 23.83 11.89 0.67
C VAL A 65 24.22 10.59 -0.03
N GLY A 66 23.32 9.98 -0.80
CA GLY A 66 23.75 8.98 -1.80
C GLY A 66 22.82 7.84 -2.18
N ILE A 67 21.62 7.70 -1.61
CA ILE A 67 20.76 6.55 -1.93
C ILE A 67 19.46 7.03 -2.58
N PHE A 68 19.41 6.96 -3.91
CA PHE A 68 18.23 7.17 -4.74
C PHE A 68 17.30 5.93 -4.75
N ASP A 69 17.26 5.14 -3.67
CA ASP A 69 16.32 4.02 -3.56
C ASP A 69 14.98 4.56 -3.09
N SER A 70 14.15 4.96 -4.04
CA SER A 70 12.72 5.09 -3.79
C SER A 70 12.17 3.71 -3.49
N GLU A 71 11.93 3.43 -2.21
CA GLU A 71 11.25 2.22 -1.80
C GLU A 71 9.76 2.31 -2.17
N TYR A 72 9.19 1.18 -2.57
CA TYR A 72 7.77 1.07 -2.88
C TYR A 72 7.13 0.08 -1.94
N ILE A 73 5.96 0.44 -1.45
CA ILE A 73 5.13 -0.47 -0.67
C ILE A 73 3.81 -0.72 -1.39
N VAL A 74 3.39 -1.98 -1.40
CA VAL A 74 2.14 -2.41 -2.02
C VAL A 74 1.22 -2.94 -0.93
N ILE A 75 0.02 -2.38 -0.87
CA ILE A 75 -1.05 -2.76 0.05
C ILE A 75 -2.21 -3.32 -0.78
N PHE A 76 -2.71 -4.46 -0.36
CA PHE A 76 -3.83 -5.17 -0.97
C PHE A 76 -5.05 -5.00 -0.10
N VAL A 77 -6.09 -4.33 -0.59
CA VAL A 77 -7.34 -4.14 0.16
C VAL A 77 -8.41 -5.00 -0.46
N ASP A 78 -9.00 -5.91 0.31
CA ASP A 78 -10.10 -6.76 -0.15
C ASP A 78 -11.25 -5.89 -0.69
N ALA A 79 -11.67 -6.15 -1.94
CA ALA A 79 -12.71 -5.33 -2.57
C ALA A 79 -14.12 -5.60 -2.01
N GLU A 80 -14.31 -6.68 -1.24
CA GLU A 80 -15.55 -7.10 -0.61
C GLU A 80 -15.65 -6.80 0.89
N SER A 81 -14.56 -6.96 1.64
CA SER A 81 -14.54 -6.71 3.10
C SER A 81 -13.88 -5.38 3.46
N GLY A 82 -12.99 -4.87 2.61
CA GLY A 82 -12.14 -3.73 2.93
C GLY A 82 -10.99 -4.07 3.87
N GLU A 83 -10.74 -5.34 4.16
CA GLU A 83 -9.60 -5.75 4.97
C GLU A 83 -8.28 -5.52 4.23
N PRO A 84 -7.35 -4.74 4.82
CA PRO A 84 -6.06 -4.50 4.20
C PRO A 84 -5.05 -5.59 4.57
N ASN A 85 -4.23 -5.94 3.59
CA ASN A 85 -3.20 -6.96 3.66
C ASN A 85 -1.93 -6.41 3.00
N TRP A 86 -0.76 -6.64 3.59
CA TRP A 86 0.51 -6.18 3.03
C TRP A 86 1.67 -7.02 3.57
N PHE A 87 2.80 -6.96 2.89
CA PHE A 87 4.06 -7.50 3.40
C PHE A 87 4.99 -6.35 3.75
N PRO A 88 5.64 -6.37 4.93
CA PRO A 88 6.82 -5.54 5.13
C PRO A 88 7.87 -6.01 4.11
N ALA A 89 8.32 -5.10 3.25
CA ALA A 89 9.51 -5.33 2.46
C ALA A 89 10.67 -5.50 3.46
N MET A 90 11.33 -6.67 3.43
CA MET A 90 12.54 -6.94 4.21
C MET A 90 13.75 -6.27 3.57
#